data_AF-A0A6G0Y6S2-F1
#
_entry.id   AF-A0A6G0Y6S2-F1
#
_cell.length_a   1.000
_cell.length_b   1.000
_cell.length_c   1.000
_cell.angle_alpha   90.00
_cell.angle_beta   90.00
_cell.angle_gamma   90.00
#
_symmetry.space_group_name_H-M   'P 1'
#
loop_
_entity.id
_entity.type
_entity.pdbx_description
1 polymer ?
#
loop_
_entity_poly.entity_id
_entity_poly.type
_entity_poly.pdbx_seq_one_letter_code
_entity_poly.pdbx_strand_id
1 'polypeptide(L)'
;MVWYLDFFSKNNSFIFTEKSNWNLDDGYPRNSENDLLVNLNPARTSGVSYYHRLRLMINMLDQEFLKCSSEIFFFITLGNPAEYFLPDPRSFITPDTYTRIQITPFVKKMNSDLRWRSSEVRKCYLHNERKLSIFQQYTQMNCNYECVFNETFTICGCISIEMAFLAPSGVNICGLAKKDCMIKVKRKYIFMPT
;
A
#
# COMPACT_ATOMS: atom_id res chain seq x y z
N MET A 1 -18.43 1.95 25.01
CA MET A 1 -17.11 2.59 25.21
C MET A 1 -15.98 1.59 25.51
N VAL A 2 -16.26 0.44 26.14
CA VAL A 2 -15.26 -0.61 26.44
C VAL A 2 -14.76 -1.37 25.19
N TRP A 3 -15.62 -1.58 24.20
CA TRP A 3 -15.30 -2.34 22.97
C TRP A 3 -14.26 -1.70 22.03
N TYR A 4 -14.00 -0.40 22.14
CA TYR A 4 -13.12 0.34 21.21
C TYR A 4 -11.63 0.25 21.61
N LEU A 5 -11.35 0.19 22.91
CA LEU A 5 -9.99 0.04 23.43
C LEU A 5 -9.39 -1.32 23.05
N ASP A 6 -10.25 -2.33 22.90
CA ASP A 6 -9.89 -3.69 22.48
C ASP A 6 -9.38 -3.77 21.02
N PHE A 7 -9.80 -2.84 20.15
CA PHE A 7 -9.36 -2.81 18.76
C PHE A 7 -7.87 -2.46 18.62
N PHE A 8 -7.34 -1.58 19.48
CA PHE A 8 -5.92 -1.18 19.44
C PHE A 8 -5.05 -1.93 20.46
N SER A 9 -5.62 -2.87 21.23
CA SER A 9 -4.89 -3.64 22.25
C SER A 9 -4.65 -5.10 21.86
N LYS A 10 -5.32 -5.62 20.83
CA LYS A 10 -5.15 -7.00 20.35
C LYS A 10 -4.12 -7.07 19.22
N ASN A 11 -3.32 -8.13 19.22
CA ASN A 11 -2.52 -8.57 18.06
C ASN A 11 -3.49 -8.90 16.90
N ASN A 12 -3.91 -7.87 16.17
CA ASN A 12 -4.80 -8.05 15.03
C ASN A 12 -3.98 -8.56 13.84
N SER A 13 -3.91 -9.88 13.70
CA SER A 13 -3.68 -10.49 12.40
C SER A 13 -4.98 -10.31 11.58
N PHE A 14 -4.96 -9.44 10.57
CA PHE A 14 -6.09 -9.12 9.69
C PHE A 14 -6.49 -10.26 8.74
N ILE A 15 -6.34 -11.52 9.15
CA ILE A 15 -6.49 -12.70 8.28
C ILE A 15 -7.98 -13.08 8.11
N PHE A 16 -8.88 -12.59 8.98
CA PHE A 16 -10.30 -12.97 8.98
C PHE A 16 -11.28 -11.78 9.07
N THR A 17 -10.86 -10.58 8.64
CA THR A 17 -11.74 -9.40 8.64
C THR A 17 -12.59 -9.32 7.37
N GLU A 18 -13.83 -8.88 7.50
CA GLU A 18 -14.69 -8.66 6.35
C GLU A 18 -14.13 -7.52 5.47
N LYS A 19 -14.19 -7.71 4.15
CA LYS A 19 -13.74 -6.69 3.20
C LYS A 19 -14.79 -5.58 3.15
N SER A 20 -14.35 -4.35 3.38
CA SER A 20 -15.23 -3.19 3.22
C SER A 20 -15.49 -2.89 1.73
N ASN A 21 -16.59 -2.20 1.46
CA ASN A 21 -16.86 -1.61 0.14
C ASN A 21 -16.11 -0.27 -0.07
N TRP A 22 -14.99 -0.06 0.61
CA TRP A 22 -14.18 1.15 0.46
C TRP A 22 -13.48 1.19 -0.90
N ASN A 23 -13.49 2.35 -1.55
CA ASN A 23 -12.70 2.62 -2.76
C ASN A 23 -12.04 4.00 -2.72
N LEU A 24 -11.08 4.23 -3.64
CA LEU A 24 -10.29 5.47 -3.67
C LEU A 24 -11.14 6.74 -3.90
N ASP A 25 -12.14 6.68 -4.78
CA ASP A 25 -12.89 7.88 -5.21
C ASP A 25 -13.98 8.24 -4.19
N ASP A 26 -14.78 7.26 -3.78
CA ASP A 26 -15.96 7.45 -2.92
C ASP A 26 -15.65 7.27 -1.44
N GLY A 27 -14.59 6.53 -1.10
CA GLY A 27 -14.27 6.19 0.28
C GLY A 27 -15.22 5.12 0.84
N TYR A 28 -15.55 5.23 2.13
CA TYR A 28 -16.47 4.30 2.79
C TYR A 28 -17.93 4.63 2.44
N PRO A 29 -18.81 3.64 2.24
CA PRO A 29 -20.22 3.86 1.93
C PRO A 29 -20.95 4.62 3.06
N ARG A 30 -21.93 5.48 2.70
CA ARG A 30 -22.67 6.32 3.67
C ARG A 30 -23.70 5.56 4.53
N ASN A 31 -24.23 4.43 4.05
CA ASN A 31 -25.40 3.75 4.64
C ASN A 31 -25.06 2.38 5.26
N SER A 32 -23.87 2.21 5.86
CA SER A 32 -23.64 1.03 6.70
C SER A 32 -24.32 1.24 8.05
N GLU A 33 -25.64 1.05 8.09
CA GLU A 33 -26.46 1.18 9.31
C GLU A 33 -25.99 0.23 10.44
N ASN A 34 -25.18 -0.77 10.10
CA ASN A 34 -24.37 -1.56 11.04
C ASN A 34 -22.99 -0.91 11.20
N ASP A 35 -22.91 0.11 12.06
CA ASP A 35 -21.72 0.90 12.41
C ASP A 35 -20.62 0.12 13.16
N LEU A 36 -20.46 -1.17 12.86
CA LEU A 36 -19.25 -1.92 13.21
C LEU A 36 -18.17 -1.62 12.17
N LEU A 37 -17.73 -0.36 12.12
CA LEU A 37 -16.53 0.09 11.39
C LEU A 37 -15.22 -0.44 12.01
N VAL A 38 -15.36 -1.36 12.97
CA VAL A 38 -14.33 -2.07 13.70
C VAL A 38 -14.31 -3.50 13.12
N ASN A 39 -13.14 -3.99 12.68
CA ASN A 39 -12.94 -5.29 12.01
C ASN A 39 -13.29 -5.37 10.52
N LEU A 40 -13.19 -4.25 9.79
CA LEU A 40 -13.25 -4.21 8.33
C LEU A 40 -11.87 -3.91 7.72
N ASN A 41 -11.64 -4.33 6.47
CA ASN A 41 -10.42 -3.99 5.72
C ASN A 41 -10.73 -3.16 4.44
N PRO A 42 -10.08 -2.00 4.21
CA PRO A 42 -9.28 -1.25 5.19
C PRO A 42 -10.10 -0.80 6.40
N ALA A 43 -9.43 -0.72 7.55
CA ALA A 43 -10.04 -0.23 8.79
C ALA A 43 -10.07 1.30 8.81
N ARG A 44 -11.10 1.85 9.46
CA ARG A 44 -11.28 3.30 9.62
C ARG A 44 -11.08 3.70 11.08
N THR A 45 -10.36 4.79 11.33
CA THR A 45 -10.37 5.41 12.66
C THR A 45 -11.75 6.03 12.94
N SER A 46 -12.28 5.89 14.16
CA SER A 46 -13.54 6.53 14.54
C SER A 46 -13.37 7.99 15.00
N GLY A 47 -12.14 8.51 15.04
CA GLY A 47 -11.90 9.90 15.41
C GLY A 47 -10.44 10.34 15.33
N VAL A 48 -10.19 11.58 15.75
CA VAL A 48 -8.85 12.18 15.83
C VAL A 48 -8.61 12.61 17.27
N SER A 49 -8.08 11.71 18.09
CA SER A 49 -7.65 12.05 19.46
C SER A 49 -6.59 11.06 19.97
N TYR A 50 -6.06 11.32 21.17
CA TYR A 50 -5.12 10.41 21.84
C TYR A 50 -5.64 8.97 21.99
N TYR A 51 -6.96 8.79 22.09
CA TYR A 51 -7.60 7.48 22.24
C TYR A 51 -7.93 6.80 20.90
N HIS A 52 -7.84 7.52 19.77
CA HIS A 52 -8.18 7.04 18.43
C HIS A 52 -6.94 6.79 17.56
N ARG A 53 -5.87 6.24 18.15
CA ARG A 53 -4.57 6.05 17.50
C ARG A 53 -4.15 4.58 17.51
N LEU A 54 -3.42 4.19 16.48
CA LEU A 54 -2.70 2.92 16.46
C LEU A 54 -1.51 3.01 17.42
N ARG A 55 -1.43 2.05 18.36
CA ARG A 55 -0.24 1.84 19.20
C ARG A 55 0.38 0.51 18.80
N LEU A 56 1.66 0.55 18.48
CA LEU A 56 2.45 -0.63 18.17
C LEU A 56 3.57 -0.74 19.21
N MET A 57 3.76 -1.94 19.74
CA MET A 57 4.94 -2.29 20.52
C MET A 57 5.69 -3.35 19.73
N ILE A 58 6.88 -3.00 19.25
CA ILE A 58 7.68 -3.87 18.41
C ILE A 58 8.80 -4.42 19.30
N ASN A 59 8.79 -5.73 19.49
CA ASN A 59 9.81 -6.42 20.27
C ASN A 59 10.79 -7.12 19.32
N MET A 60 12.07 -7.14 19.68
CA MET A 60 13.05 -8.00 19.02
C MET A 60 13.34 -9.23 19.86
N LEU A 61 13.60 -10.35 19.20
CA LEU A 61 14.16 -11.54 19.82
C LEU A 61 15.68 -11.44 19.74
N ASP A 62 16.37 -11.72 20.85
CA ASP A 62 17.82 -11.52 21.00
C ASP A 62 18.69 -12.36 20.05
N GLN A 63 18.12 -13.35 19.35
CA GLN A 63 18.88 -14.36 18.59
C GLN A 63 18.90 -14.17 17.07
N GLU A 64 18.16 -13.22 16.50
CA GLU A 64 18.04 -13.09 15.05
C GLU A 64 18.71 -11.83 14.51
N PHE A 65 20.04 -11.80 14.52
CA PHE A 65 20.78 -10.98 13.55
C PHE A 65 22.02 -11.72 13.04
N LEU A 66 21.91 -12.26 11.83
CA LEU A 66 23.06 -12.37 10.93
C LEU A 66 23.62 -10.94 10.78
N LYS A 67 24.83 -10.71 11.32
CA LYS A 67 25.57 -9.43 11.44
C LYS A 67 25.78 -8.69 10.10
N CYS A 68 24.72 -8.18 9.48
CA CYS A 68 24.83 -7.38 8.25
C CYS A 68 24.73 -5.87 8.51
N SER A 69 24.18 -5.42 9.65
CA SER A 69 24.07 -4.00 10.02
C SER A 69 24.68 -3.75 11.40
N SER A 70 25.43 -2.66 11.53
CA SER A 70 25.99 -2.20 12.82
C SER A 70 24.97 -1.46 13.68
N GLU A 71 23.92 -0.92 13.08
CA GLU A 71 22.85 -0.20 13.75
C GLU A 71 21.51 -0.91 13.55
N ILE A 72 20.70 -0.94 14.61
CA ILE A 72 19.40 -1.61 14.61
C ILE A 72 18.32 -0.54 14.64
N PHE A 73 17.43 -0.58 13.65
CA PHE A 73 16.27 0.29 13.58
C PHE A 73 15.07 -0.51 13.08
N PHE A 74 13.88 -0.11 13.53
CA PHE A 74 12.67 -0.46 12.80
C PHE A 74 12.41 0.61 11.74
N PHE A 75 11.75 0.26 10.65
CA PHE A 75 11.25 1.26 9.73
C PHE A 75 9.74 1.12 9.58
N ILE A 76 9.07 2.26 9.49
CA ILE A 76 7.64 2.34 9.20
C ILE A 76 7.46 3.13 7.91
N THR A 77 6.60 2.63 7.03
CA THR A 77 6.16 3.34 5.84
C THR A 77 4.65 3.54 5.90
N LEU A 78 4.20 4.60 5.25
CA LEU A 78 2.80 4.99 5.18
C LEU A 78 2.43 5.06 3.70
N GLY A 79 1.44 4.26 3.32
CA GLY A 79 0.94 4.20 1.95
C GLY A 79 -0.58 4.28 1.92
N ASN A 80 -1.11 4.57 0.73
CA ASN A 80 -2.53 4.47 0.47
C ASN A 80 -2.94 2.99 0.47
N PRO A 81 -4.01 2.58 1.18
CA PRO A 81 -4.46 1.19 1.18
C PRO A 81 -4.92 0.66 -0.19
N ALA A 82 -5.17 1.53 -1.18
CA ALA A 82 -5.46 1.12 -2.56
C ALA A 82 -4.19 0.81 -3.37
N GLU A 83 -3.01 1.19 -2.89
CA GLU A 83 -1.76 1.14 -3.65
C GLU A 83 -0.86 0.00 -3.20
N TYR A 84 -0.03 -0.48 -4.12
CA TYR A 84 1.00 -1.44 -3.77
C TYR A 84 2.01 -0.84 -2.79
N PHE A 85 2.37 -1.63 -1.78
CA PHE A 85 3.31 -1.24 -0.75
C PHE A 85 4.68 -0.90 -1.33
N LEU A 86 5.22 0.27 -0.98
CA LEU A 86 6.62 0.61 -1.23
C LEU A 86 7.41 0.81 0.05
N PRO A 87 8.66 0.31 0.11
CA PRO A 87 9.56 0.56 1.23
C PRO A 87 9.95 2.03 1.41
N ASP A 88 9.68 2.89 0.42
CA ASP A 88 9.98 4.32 0.45
C ASP A 88 8.71 5.14 0.15
N PRO A 89 8.46 6.24 0.90
CA PRO A 89 9.28 6.76 1.99
C PRO A 89 9.16 5.92 3.27
N ARG A 90 10.25 5.86 4.04
CA ARG A 90 10.31 5.20 5.35
C ARG A 90 10.84 6.13 6.44
N SER A 91 10.26 6.00 7.63
CA SER A 91 10.74 6.62 8.85
C SER A 91 11.43 5.56 9.69
N PHE A 92 12.67 5.83 10.12
CA PHE A 92 13.42 4.96 11.01
C PHE A 92 13.06 5.23 12.47
N ILE A 93 12.87 4.17 13.23
CA ILE A 93 12.49 4.18 14.64
C ILE A 93 13.60 3.48 15.42
N THR A 94 14.23 4.22 16.31
CA THR A 94 15.26 3.68 17.20
C THR A 94 14.62 2.72 18.21
N PRO A 95 15.20 1.54 18.44
CA PRO A 95 14.80 0.64 19.52
C PRO A 95 14.84 1.35 20.89
N ASP A 96 14.09 0.81 21.85
CA ASP A 96 14.01 1.35 23.22
C ASP A 96 13.52 2.81 23.32
N THR A 97 12.92 3.33 22.24
CA THR A 97 12.31 4.66 22.23
C THR A 97 10.81 4.58 22.06
N TYR A 98 10.12 5.58 22.62
CA TYR A 98 8.72 5.83 22.29
C TYR A 98 8.64 6.94 21.24
N THR A 99 8.33 6.55 20.00
CA THR A 99 8.21 7.49 18.88
C THR A 99 6.74 7.75 18.53
N ARG A 100 6.35 9.03 18.44
CA ARG A 100 5.02 9.45 18.00
C ARG A 100 5.07 10.01 16.59
N ILE A 101 4.40 9.36 15.66
CA ILE A 101 4.21 9.85 14.28
C ILE A 101 2.82 10.46 14.16
N GLN A 102 2.76 11.75 13.79
CA GLN A 102 1.52 12.41 13.44
C GLN A 102 1.33 12.37 11.92
N ILE A 103 0.16 11.91 11.48
CA ILE A 103 -0.18 11.78 10.06
C ILE A 103 -1.19 12.87 9.70
N THR A 104 -0.83 13.72 8.75
CA THR A 104 -1.74 14.72 8.17
C THR A 104 -1.98 14.35 6.70
N PRO A 105 -3.06 13.61 6.38
CA PRO A 105 -3.31 13.17 5.01
C PRO A 105 -3.76 14.34 4.14
N PHE A 106 -3.19 14.44 2.94
CA PHE A 106 -3.68 15.31 1.88
C PHE A 106 -4.37 14.46 0.82
N VAL A 107 -5.68 14.66 0.63
CA VAL A 107 -6.47 13.89 -0.33
C VAL A 107 -6.95 14.83 -1.43
N LYS A 108 -6.50 14.58 -2.66
CA LYS A 108 -7.00 15.26 -3.85
C LYS A 108 -8.12 14.42 -4.47
N LYS A 109 -9.34 14.93 -4.45
CA LYS A 109 -10.49 14.29 -5.10
C LYS A 109 -10.91 15.05 -6.34
N MET A 110 -11.49 14.33 -7.29
CA MET A 110 -12.14 14.91 -8.45
C MET A 110 -13.41 15.67 -8.03
N ASN A 111 -13.65 16.82 -8.65
CA ASN A 111 -14.93 17.51 -8.50
C ASN A 111 -16.05 16.62 -9.06
N SER A 112 -17.14 16.47 -8.31
CA SER A 112 -18.32 15.69 -8.73
C SER A 112 -18.86 16.12 -10.10
N ASP A 113 -18.79 17.41 -10.42
CA ASP A 113 -19.30 17.99 -11.66
C ASP A 113 -18.49 17.56 -12.90
N LEU A 114 -17.33 16.95 -12.69
CA LEU A 114 -16.49 16.42 -13.76
C LEU A 114 -16.67 14.91 -13.94
N ARG A 115 -17.28 14.19 -12.98
CA ARG A 115 -17.36 12.71 -13.03
C ARG A 115 -18.06 12.17 -14.28
N TRP A 116 -19.07 12.87 -14.79
CA TRP A 116 -19.81 12.47 -15.99
C TRP A 116 -19.03 12.69 -17.30
N ARG A 117 -17.96 13.49 -17.28
CA ARG A 117 -17.10 13.71 -18.45
C ARG A 117 -16.31 12.44 -18.74
N SER A 118 -16.08 12.15 -20.02
CA SER A 118 -15.28 10.98 -20.40
C SER A 118 -13.82 11.13 -19.93
N SER A 119 -13.14 10.00 -19.78
CA SER A 119 -11.75 9.94 -19.32
C SER A 119 -10.80 10.73 -20.26
N GLU A 120 -11.10 10.80 -21.55
CA GLU A 120 -10.32 11.51 -22.57
C GLU A 120 -10.37 13.03 -22.36
N VAL A 121 -11.47 13.54 -21.81
CA VAL A 121 -11.64 14.96 -21.47
C VAL A 121 -10.98 15.27 -20.13
N ARG A 122 -11.18 14.41 -19.12
CA ARG A 122 -10.60 14.58 -17.78
C ARG A 122 -9.10 14.33 -17.71
N LYS A 123 -8.55 13.57 -18.66
CA LYS A 123 -7.15 13.10 -18.68
C LYS A 123 -6.76 12.23 -17.48
N CYS A 124 -7.74 11.66 -16.78
CA CYS A 124 -7.52 10.70 -15.70
C CYS A 124 -8.70 9.73 -15.58
N TYR A 125 -8.47 8.60 -14.91
CA TYR A 125 -9.44 7.53 -14.72
C TYR A 125 -9.91 7.50 -13.26
N LEU A 126 -11.19 7.22 -13.06
CA LEU A 126 -11.75 6.76 -11.79
C LEU A 126 -11.34 5.30 -11.54
N HIS A 127 -11.48 4.86 -10.30
CA HIS A 127 -11.00 3.56 -9.82
C HIS A 127 -11.57 2.36 -10.61
N ASN A 128 -12.74 2.52 -11.24
CA ASN A 128 -13.46 1.50 -12.00
C ASN A 128 -13.46 1.70 -13.53
N GLU A 129 -12.86 2.77 -14.03
CA GLU A 129 -12.88 3.09 -15.47
C GLU A 129 -11.80 2.35 -16.25
N ARG A 130 -10.73 1.93 -15.58
CA ARG A 130 -9.65 1.14 -16.18
C ARG A 130 -9.41 -0.11 -15.37
N LYS A 131 -9.67 -1.26 -15.99
CA LYS A 131 -9.36 -2.56 -15.38
C LYS A 131 -7.85 -2.80 -15.43
N LEU A 132 -7.31 -3.11 -14.26
CA LEU A 132 -5.94 -3.53 -14.03
C LEU A 132 -5.88 -5.07 -13.96
N SER A 133 -4.74 -5.64 -14.31
CA SER A 133 -4.54 -7.10 -14.45
C SER A 133 -4.07 -7.78 -13.17
N ILE A 134 -3.31 -7.05 -12.36
CA ILE A 134 -2.70 -7.45 -11.09
C ILE A 134 -3.47 -6.80 -9.93
N PHE A 135 -3.79 -5.50 -10.04
CA PHE A 135 -4.42 -4.75 -8.95
C PHE A 135 -5.94 -4.62 -9.13
N GLN A 136 -6.66 -4.59 -8.00
CA GLN A 136 -8.13 -4.51 -8.01
C GLN A 136 -8.67 -3.09 -8.26
N GLN A 137 -7.95 -2.07 -7.81
CA GLN A 137 -8.34 -0.66 -7.96
C GLN A 137 -7.33 0.08 -8.80
N TYR A 138 -7.83 0.89 -9.75
CA TYR A 138 -6.97 1.78 -10.50
C TYR A 138 -6.43 2.89 -9.60
N THR A 139 -5.11 2.98 -9.54
CA THR A 139 -4.36 4.18 -9.16
C THR A 139 -3.25 4.38 -10.19
N GLN A 140 -2.74 5.61 -10.32
CA GLN A 140 -1.60 5.86 -11.21
C GLN A 140 -0.40 4.98 -10.83
N MET A 141 -0.17 4.81 -9.53
CA MET A 141 0.89 3.98 -9.00
C MET A 141 0.74 2.51 -9.39
N ASN A 142 -0.44 1.93 -9.15
CA ASN A 142 -0.73 0.54 -9.53
C ASN A 142 -0.57 0.32 -11.03
N CYS A 143 -1.08 1.24 -11.85
CA CYS A 143 -0.95 1.18 -13.30
C CYS A 143 0.53 1.20 -13.75
N ASN A 144 1.33 2.08 -13.15
CA ASN A 144 2.77 2.13 -13.44
C ASN A 144 3.47 0.84 -12.99
N TYR A 145 3.07 0.25 -11.86
CA TYR A 145 3.61 -1.03 -11.41
C TYR A 145 3.32 -2.17 -12.38
N GLU A 146 2.10 -2.27 -12.93
CA GLU A 146 1.80 -3.27 -13.96
C GLU A 146 2.57 -3.02 -15.24
N CYS A 147 2.76 -1.76 -15.62
CA CYS A 147 3.57 -1.42 -16.78
C CYS A 147 5.00 -1.91 -16.61
N VAL A 148 5.64 -1.62 -15.46
CA VAL A 148 7.00 -2.10 -15.18
C VAL A 148 7.05 -3.62 -15.13
N PHE A 149 6.06 -4.27 -14.53
CA PHE A 149 5.96 -5.73 -14.49
C PHE A 149 5.94 -6.32 -15.91
N ASN A 150 5.01 -5.86 -16.75
CA ASN A 150 4.81 -6.35 -18.11
C ASN A 150 6.04 -6.09 -18.98
N GLU A 151 6.62 -4.89 -18.90
CA GLU A 151 7.83 -4.54 -19.65
C GLU A 151 9.03 -5.36 -19.19
N THR A 152 9.18 -5.60 -17.87
CA THR A 152 10.29 -6.41 -17.34
C THR A 152 10.16 -7.85 -17.82
N PHE A 153 8.95 -8.41 -17.75
CA PHE A 153 8.69 -9.76 -18.25
C PHE A 153 8.95 -9.86 -19.76
N THR A 154 8.45 -8.91 -20.55
CA THR A 154 8.59 -8.90 -22.02
C THR A 154 10.04 -8.74 -22.47
N ILE A 155 10.79 -7.82 -21.84
CA ILE A 155 12.15 -7.47 -22.26
C ILE A 155 13.18 -8.43 -21.65
N CYS A 156 13.04 -8.77 -20.38
CA CYS A 156 14.04 -9.56 -19.65
C CYS A 156 13.72 -11.06 -19.58
N GLY A 157 12.46 -11.46 -19.84
CA GLY A 157 11.98 -12.85 -19.75
C GLY A 157 11.73 -13.35 -18.33
N CYS A 158 11.77 -12.44 -17.35
CA CYS A 158 11.63 -12.72 -15.92
C CYS A 158 11.19 -11.45 -15.19
N ILE A 159 10.85 -11.54 -13.90
CA ILE A 159 10.41 -10.39 -13.08
C ILE A 159 11.33 -10.17 -11.87
N SER A 160 11.30 -8.98 -11.30
CA SER A 160 12.03 -8.72 -10.05
C SER A 160 11.41 -9.46 -8.88
N ILE A 161 12.25 -9.87 -7.91
CA ILE A 161 11.81 -10.57 -6.69
C ILE A 161 10.74 -9.80 -5.90
N GLU A 162 10.82 -8.47 -5.87
CA GLU A 162 9.82 -7.59 -5.25
C GLU A 162 8.41 -7.80 -5.81
N MET A 163 8.30 -8.21 -7.08
CA MET A 163 7.03 -8.43 -7.77
C MET A 163 6.58 -9.90 -7.75
N ALA A 164 7.33 -10.79 -7.11
CA ALA A 164 7.05 -12.23 -7.14
C ALA A 164 5.65 -12.57 -6.62
N PHE A 165 5.20 -11.88 -5.56
CA PHE A 165 3.87 -12.09 -4.96
C PHE A 165 2.71 -11.58 -5.82
N LEU A 166 3.00 -10.76 -6.84
CA LEU A 166 2.03 -10.24 -7.78
C LEU A 166 1.92 -11.08 -9.05
N ALA A 167 2.86 -12.01 -9.25
CA ALA A 167 3.03 -12.72 -10.49
C ALA A 167 2.07 -13.91 -10.60
N PRO A 168 1.47 -14.15 -11.77
CA PRO A 168 0.82 -15.41 -12.06
C PRO A 168 1.78 -16.61 -11.92
N SER A 169 1.22 -17.79 -11.68
CA SER A 169 2.00 -19.03 -11.66
C SER A 169 2.74 -19.25 -12.98
N GLY A 170 4.00 -19.70 -12.89
CA GLY A 170 4.85 -19.98 -14.06
C GLY A 170 5.71 -18.82 -14.53
N VAL A 171 5.64 -17.64 -13.89
CA VAL A 171 6.56 -16.53 -14.17
C VAL A 171 7.86 -16.69 -13.38
N ASN A 172 8.99 -16.65 -14.09
CA ASN A 172 10.31 -16.79 -13.48
C ASN A 172 10.80 -15.48 -12.81
N ILE A 173 11.47 -15.62 -11.68
CA ILE A 173 12.14 -14.51 -10.99
C ILE A 173 13.54 -14.33 -11.59
N CYS A 174 13.93 -13.09 -11.85
CA CYS A 174 15.25 -12.75 -12.39
C CYS A 174 16.36 -13.02 -11.38
N GLY A 175 17.38 -13.79 -11.80
CA GLY A 175 18.65 -13.89 -11.08
C GLY A 175 19.60 -12.72 -11.39
N LEU A 176 20.79 -12.76 -10.78
CA LEU A 176 21.81 -11.70 -10.88
C LEU A 176 22.21 -11.37 -12.34
N ALA A 177 22.25 -12.36 -13.23
CA ALA A 177 22.60 -12.18 -14.64
C ALA A 177 21.65 -11.24 -15.40
N LYS A 178 20.42 -11.02 -14.91
CA LYS A 178 19.42 -10.15 -15.53
C LYS A 178 19.27 -8.80 -14.81
N LYS A 179 20.13 -8.50 -13.82
CA LYS A 179 20.08 -7.27 -13.02
C LYS A 179 20.12 -6.01 -13.88
N ASP A 180 21.05 -5.91 -14.82
CA ASP A 180 21.18 -4.72 -15.68
C ASP A 180 19.97 -4.53 -16.60
N CYS A 181 19.37 -5.63 -17.05
CA CYS A 181 18.12 -5.57 -17.82
C CYS A 181 16.99 -4.96 -16.98
N MET A 182 16.79 -5.47 -15.76
CA MET A 182 15.76 -4.95 -14.84
C MET A 182 15.97 -3.46 -14.52
N ILE A 183 17.22 -3.05 -14.25
CA ILE A 183 17.53 -1.64 -13.96
C ILE A 183 17.20 -0.74 -15.15
N LYS A 184 17.53 -1.17 -16.38
CA LYS A 184 17.19 -0.42 -17.60
C LYS A 184 15.69 -0.25 -17.78
N VAL A 185 14.90 -1.32 -17.58
CA VAL A 185 13.43 -1.26 -17.66
C VAL A 185 12.89 -0.34 -16.56
N LYS A 186 13.26 -0.55 -15.30
CA LYS A 186 12.81 0.29 -14.17
C LYS A 186 13.12 1.77 -14.42
N ARG A 187 14.32 2.13 -14.90
CA ARG A 187 14.67 3.52 -15.21
C ARG A 187 13.79 4.13 -16.30
N LYS A 188 13.46 3.35 -17.33
CA LYS A 188 12.63 3.83 -18.45
C LYS A 188 11.17 4.05 -18.05
N TYR A 189 10.62 3.22 -17.15
CA TYR A 189 9.17 3.18 -16.89
C TYR A 189 8.75 3.61 -15.47
N ILE A 190 9.66 3.73 -14.49
CA ILE A 190 9.37 4.28 -13.15
C ILE A 190 9.71 5.78 -13.06
N PHE A 191 10.73 6.25 -13.79
CA PHE A 191 11.23 7.63 -13.73
C PHE A 191 10.91 8.44 -14.98
N MET A 192 9.67 8.41 -15.46
CA MET A 192 9.17 9.48 -16.31
C MET A 192 8.35 10.45 -15.45
N PRO A 193 8.90 11.61 -15.05
CA PRO A 193 8.04 12.71 -14.68
C PRO A 193 7.28 13.10 -15.94
N THR A 194 5.97 12.90 -15.94
CA THR A 194 5.09 13.67 -16.82
C THR A 194 5.16 15.14 -16.44
#